data_AF-A0A8X6V1F9-F1
#
_entry.id   AF-A0A8X6V1F9-F1
#
_cell.length_a   1.000
_cell.length_b   1.000
_cell.length_c   1.000
_cell.angle_alpha   90.00
_cell.angle_beta   90.00
_cell.angle_gamma   90.00
#
_symmetry.space_group_name_H-M   'P 1'
#
loop_
_entity.id
_entity.type
_entity.pdbx_description
1 polymer ?
#
loop_
_entity_poly.entity_id
_entity_poly.type
_entity_poly.pdbx_seq_one_letter_code
_entity_poly.pdbx_strand_id
1 'polypeptide(L)'
;MEYAVLVHVLFSGFVFFGAVYGTDPIIMAAHGVTFSADASEVTWSHAVNSRAELDRELNGSTHFLEADVSLGLLTGNEFGTLIPIMAHPPNTVSDISLETWIDTIINRNTGKGVKLDFKSANVVEPSLMILQKYSDKLNFSLWLNADILYGPIHASIIPVKYDLFLIHCHQYFPTAVHSVGWTTNWFHSFPPETWHYEWMHVRKMADVIRCFGYENHYPSFTFPVRGIFASRSIRQLQWLLGVVPGSFLTIWTAKDDPLNIEDLKQIRQSFPVDKVYYDVPEELHSELMDVKDVISYVPERASGFSTDQWMTFTRGHGPLCTSFSYISNNTIVFGKSLPTVALYKKLISVHDDQLLRVEGRMMFFSNYEERTSSLPRSHELKIVVVDISLFSKYTKDGTLDFTQSDSDVIWTAVNASELFTFRQNATGNCIMFRLDTTKQKSFQAWRLPCSELKVGLPFNDIVENGVQVVPHKNRLVLPAGPFMIGFVSSGDNHAVVHDLIISDKKEVSSSGTSLMSNTPLGLLSILFMLLVFM
;
A
#
# COMPACT_ATOMS: atom_id res chain seq x y z
N MET A 1 -23.65 -21.56 -21.38
CA MET A 1 -23.79 -22.35 -20.13
C MET A 1 -23.06 -21.58 -19.06
N GLU A 2 -23.78 -20.64 -18.46
CA GLU A 2 -23.30 -19.73 -17.42
C GLU A 2 -23.54 -20.40 -16.06
N TYR A 3 -22.49 -20.48 -15.23
CA TYR A 3 -22.63 -20.83 -13.82
C TYR A 3 -22.64 -19.54 -13.01
N ALA A 4 -23.83 -19.06 -12.68
CA ALA A 4 -24.03 -18.09 -11.61
C ALA A 4 -24.02 -18.85 -10.28
N VAL A 5 -22.96 -18.68 -9.49
CA VAL A 5 -22.91 -19.21 -8.12
C VAL A 5 -23.69 -18.26 -7.23
N LEU A 6 -24.90 -18.67 -6.86
CA LEU A 6 -25.76 -18.00 -5.91
C LEU A 6 -25.33 -18.45 -4.49
N VAL A 7 -24.62 -17.60 -3.75
CA VAL A 7 -24.30 -17.85 -2.35
C VAL A 7 -25.51 -17.43 -1.50
N HIS A 8 -26.32 -18.40 -1.08
CA HIS A 8 -27.33 -18.20 -0.04
C HIS A 8 -26.65 -18.21 1.33
N VAL A 9 -26.56 -17.04 1.95
CA VAL A 9 -26.20 -16.89 3.36
C VAL A 9 -27.47 -17.11 4.20
N LEU A 10 -27.52 -18.21 4.95
CA LEU A 10 -28.48 -18.37 6.04
C LEU A 10 -27.72 -18.22 7.37
N PHE A 11 -27.90 -17.04 7.99
CA PHE A 11 -27.46 -16.75 9.34
C PHE A 11 -28.41 -17.38 10.36
N SER A 12 -27.88 -18.15 11.30
CA SER A 12 -28.44 -18.25 12.65
C SER A 12 -27.34 -18.65 13.65
N GLY A 13 -26.80 -17.66 14.35
CA GLY A 13 -25.86 -17.86 15.46
C GLY A 13 -25.72 -16.56 16.24
N PHE A 14 -26.12 -16.58 17.49
CA PHE A 14 -26.23 -15.43 18.39
C PHE A 14 -24.94 -14.58 18.45
N VAL A 15 -25.06 -13.28 18.15
CA VAL A 15 -24.00 -12.28 18.37
C VAL A 15 -24.32 -11.52 19.66
N PHE A 16 -23.43 -11.60 20.65
CA PHE A 16 -23.43 -10.68 21.78
C PHE A 16 -22.97 -9.30 21.29
N PHE A 17 -23.83 -8.30 21.42
CA PHE A 17 -23.51 -6.90 21.19
C PHE A 17 -22.59 -6.38 22.31
N GLY A 18 -21.39 -5.95 21.94
CA GLY A 18 -20.52 -5.10 22.75
C GLY A 18 -19.95 -4.01 21.87
N ALA A 19 -20.54 -2.81 21.93
CA ALA A 19 -20.00 -1.63 21.29
C ALA A 19 -18.76 -1.15 22.08
N VAL A 20 -17.61 -1.03 21.42
CA VAL A 20 -16.48 -0.27 21.94
C VAL A 20 -16.04 0.71 20.85
N TYR A 21 -16.51 1.94 20.97
CA TYR A 21 -15.81 3.11 20.44
C TYR A 21 -14.68 3.42 21.43
N GLY A 22 -13.44 3.23 21.02
CA GLY A 22 -12.26 3.53 21.83
C GLY A 22 -10.99 3.18 21.07
N THR A 23 -10.12 4.17 20.90
CA THR A 23 -8.77 4.02 20.37
C THR A 23 -7.92 3.25 21.39
N ASP A 24 -7.83 1.94 21.25
CA ASP A 24 -6.83 1.11 21.90
C ASP A 24 -6.10 0.28 20.83
N PRO A 25 -4.77 0.10 20.92
CA PRO A 25 -4.04 -0.75 20.00
C PRO A 25 -4.50 -2.18 20.26
N ILE A 26 -5.39 -2.69 19.41
CA ILE A 26 -5.80 -4.09 19.45
C ILE A 26 -4.59 -4.90 19.00
N ILE A 27 -3.81 -5.31 20.00
CA ILE A 27 -2.99 -6.50 20.03
C ILE A 27 -3.80 -7.61 19.35
N MET A 28 -3.23 -8.30 18.38
CA MET A 28 -3.81 -9.48 17.74
C MET A 28 -4.01 -10.61 18.77
N ALA A 29 -5.03 -10.48 19.60
CA ALA A 29 -5.45 -11.46 20.58
C ALA A 29 -6.43 -12.44 19.93
N ALA A 30 -5.98 -13.14 18.90
CA ALA A 30 -6.51 -14.47 18.65
C ALA A 30 -5.76 -15.40 19.62
N HIS A 31 -6.45 -15.81 20.70
CA HIS A 31 -6.00 -16.83 21.67
C HIS A 31 -4.94 -16.42 22.71
N GLY A 32 -4.93 -15.15 23.14
CA GLY A 32 -4.27 -14.77 24.40
C GLY A 32 -2.75 -14.56 24.35
N VAL A 33 -2.15 -14.50 23.16
CA VAL A 33 -0.76 -14.06 23.00
C VAL A 33 -0.76 -12.54 22.85
N THR A 34 -0.25 -11.83 23.86
CA THR A 34 -0.01 -10.39 23.76
C THR A 34 1.33 -10.16 23.07
N PHE A 35 1.29 -9.79 21.79
CA PHE A 35 2.50 -9.35 21.08
C PHE A 35 2.95 -7.98 21.56
N SER A 36 4.24 -7.71 21.40
CA SER A 36 4.83 -6.40 21.70
C SER A 36 4.12 -5.28 20.93
N ALA A 37 4.12 -4.07 21.49
CA ALA A 37 3.72 -2.87 20.78
C ALA A 37 4.61 -2.59 19.55
N ASP A 38 5.81 -3.19 19.51
CA ASP A 38 6.75 -3.15 18.39
C ASP A 38 6.78 -4.51 17.67
N ALA A 39 6.27 -4.54 16.44
CA ALA A 39 6.19 -5.75 15.63
C ALA A 39 7.58 -6.34 15.28
N SER A 40 8.64 -5.54 15.37
CA SER A 40 10.02 -6.01 15.13
C SER A 40 10.55 -6.94 16.21
N GLU A 41 9.95 -6.95 17.40
CA GLU A 41 10.35 -7.82 18.51
C GLU A 41 9.80 -9.25 18.36
N VAL A 42 8.85 -9.47 17.45
CA VAL A 42 8.34 -10.81 17.14
C VAL A 42 9.36 -11.54 16.26
N THR A 43 9.76 -12.73 16.73
CA THR A 43 10.82 -13.55 16.14
C THR A 43 10.26 -14.82 15.53
N TRP A 44 10.94 -15.30 14.48
CA TRP A 44 10.46 -16.33 13.57
C TRP A 44 11.49 -17.44 13.47
N SER A 45 11.06 -18.69 13.61
CA SER A 45 11.82 -19.84 13.11
C SER A 45 11.37 -20.09 11.67
N HIS A 46 12.25 -19.82 10.71
CA HIS A 46 11.99 -19.98 9.28
C HIS A 46 12.20 -21.43 8.82
N ALA A 47 11.35 -21.91 7.90
CA ALA A 47 11.46 -23.18 7.20
C ALA A 47 11.59 -24.41 8.13
N VAL A 48 10.74 -24.51 9.16
CA VAL A 48 10.70 -25.61 10.15
C VAL A 48 10.07 -26.87 9.53
N ASN A 49 10.79 -27.49 8.61
CA ASN A 49 10.24 -28.46 7.66
C ASN A 49 10.52 -29.93 8.00
N SER A 50 11.28 -30.22 9.06
CA SER A 50 11.62 -31.58 9.49
C SER A 50 11.27 -31.82 10.95
N ARG A 51 11.25 -33.10 11.36
CA ARG A 51 11.07 -33.45 12.79
C ARG A 51 12.15 -32.82 13.67
N ALA A 52 13.39 -32.89 13.21
CA ALA A 52 14.54 -32.39 13.96
C ALA A 52 14.48 -30.86 14.15
N GLU A 53 14.08 -30.13 13.11
CA GLU A 53 13.85 -28.69 13.21
C GLU A 53 12.67 -28.39 14.13
N LEU A 54 11.53 -29.07 13.97
CA LEU A 54 10.36 -28.86 14.82
C LEU A 54 10.70 -29.07 16.31
N ASP A 55 11.38 -30.16 16.65
CA ASP A 55 11.81 -30.43 18.02
C ASP A 55 12.77 -29.37 18.56
N ARG A 56 13.71 -28.90 17.73
CA ARG A 56 14.65 -27.83 18.10
C ARG A 56 13.93 -26.52 18.37
N GLU A 57 13.10 -26.07 17.43
CA GLU A 57 12.45 -24.76 17.49
C GLU A 57 11.34 -24.68 18.54
N LEU A 58 10.67 -25.80 18.83
CA LEU A 58 9.74 -25.89 19.95
C LEU A 58 10.42 -25.69 21.32
N ASN A 59 11.70 -26.02 21.44
CA ASN A 59 12.51 -25.78 22.63
C ASN A 59 13.21 -24.40 22.60
N GLY A 60 13.18 -23.70 21.46
CA GLY A 60 13.79 -22.38 21.28
C GLY A 60 12.94 -21.23 21.85
N SER A 61 13.48 -20.01 21.78
CA SER A 61 12.83 -18.78 22.27
C SER A 61 11.99 -18.05 21.22
N THR A 62 11.91 -18.54 19.99
CA THR A 62 11.17 -17.89 18.90
C THR A 62 9.67 -17.82 19.18
N HIS A 63 8.99 -16.80 18.65
CA HIS A 63 7.57 -16.59 18.87
C HIS A 63 6.69 -17.35 17.86
N PHE A 64 7.15 -17.46 16.60
CA PHE A 64 6.44 -18.14 15.52
C PHE A 64 7.26 -19.26 14.90
N LEU A 65 6.57 -20.32 14.50
CA LEU A 65 7.08 -21.37 13.63
C LEU A 65 6.50 -21.17 12.24
N GLU A 66 7.36 -20.96 11.25
CA GLU A 66 7.00 -20.91 9.85
C GLU A 66 7.43 -22.22 9.17
N ALA A 67 6.55 -22.81 8.37
CA ALA A 67 6.85 -24.04 7.65
C ALA A 67 6.16 -24.08 6.28
N ASP A 68 6.87 -24.67 5.32
CA ASP A 68 6.44 -24.80 3.94
C ASP A 68 5.56 -26.03 3.77
N VAL A 69 4.39 -25.88 3.17
CA VAL A 69 3.45 -26.97 2.95
C VAL A 69 3.39 -27.32 1.46
N SER A 70 3.69 -28.57 1.15
CA SER A 70 3.65 -29.14 -0.20
C SER A 70 2.88 -30.46 -0.24
N LEU A 71 2.35 -30.83 -1.40
CA LEU A 71 1.84 -32.19 -1.61
C LEU A 71 3.01 -33.12 -1.90
N GLY A 72 3.18 -34.19 -1.13
CA GLY A 72 4.32 -35.09 -1.28
C GLY A 72 4.17 -36.41 -0.54
N LEU A 73 5.28 -37.12 -0.41
CA LEU A 73 5.37 -38.45 0.20
C LEU A 73 6.11 -38.37 1.54
N LEU A 74 5.81 -39.31 2.44
CA LEU A 74 6.59 -39.49 3.66
C LEU A 74 7.80 -40.38 3.39
N THR A 75 8.93 -40.08 4.02
CA THR A 75 10.11 -40.95 4.02
C THR A 75 9.72 -42.37 4.44
N GLY A 76 10.08 -43.37 3.64
CA GLY A 76 9.71 -44.77 3.86
C GLY A 76 8.31 -45.18 3.38
N ASN A 77 7.53 -44.26 2.79
CA ASN A 77 6.23 -44.52 2.17
C ASN A 77 6.19 -44.00 0.72
N GLU A 78 7.20 -44.35 -0.07
CA GLU A 78 7.42 -43.82 -1.42
C GLU A 78 6.37 -44.26 -2.45
N PHE A 79 5.59 -45.31 -2.15
CA PHE A 79 4.48 -45.80 -2.96
C PHE A 79 3.11 -45.42 -2.40
N GLY A 80 3.07 -44.52 -1.41
CA GLY A 80 1.85 -44.06 -0.76
C GLY A 80 1.06 -43.02 -1.57
N THR A 81 -0.01 -42.52 -0.96
CA THR A 81 -0.77 -41.38 -1.50
C THR A 81 -0.06 -40.07 -1.16
N LEU A 82 -0.12 -39.10 -2.08
CA LEU A 82 0.36 -37.75 -1.82
C LEU A 82 -0.49 -37.09 -0.72
N ILE A 83 0.17 -36.59 0.31
CA ILE A 83 -0.46 -35.88 1.43
C ILE A 83 0.23 -34.53 1.66
N PRO A 84 -0.40 -33.60 2.40
CA PRO A 84 0.29 -32.42 2.89
C PRO A 84 1.48 -32.80 3.79
N ILE A 85 2.68 -32.40 3.36
CA ILE A 85 3.94 -32.60 4.06
C ILE A 85 4.62 -31.25 4.31
N MET A 86 5.51 -31.21 5.29
CA MET A 86 6.37 -30.05 5.51
C MET A 86 7.57 -30.12 4.58
N ALA A 87 7.58 -29.32 3.51
CA ALA A 87 8.62 -29.34 2.51
C ALA A 87 8.60 -28.09 1.62
N HIS A 88 9.75 -27.45 1.49
CA HIS A 88 10.01 -26.45 0.45
C HIS A 88 10.38 -27.14 -0.88
N PRO A 89 9.77 -26.74 -2.02
CA PRO A 89 10.20 -27.19 -3.34
C PRO A 89 11.70 -26.97 -3.59
N PRO A 90 12.40 -27.87 -4.30
CA PRO A 90 11.88 -29.00 -5.07
C PRO A 90 11.65 -30.28 -4.24
N ASN A 91 11.77 -30.23 -2.91
CA ASN A 91 11.57 -31.42 -2.09
C ASN A 91 10.10 -31.88 -2.17
N THR A 92 9.89 -33.14 -2.55
CA THR A 92 8.58 -33.80 -2.61
C THR A 92 8.46 -34.94 -1.62
N VAL A 93 9.47 -35.13 -0.78
CA VAL A 93 9.53 -36.14 0.28
C VAL A 93 9.95 -35.44 1.57
N SER A 94 9.27 -35.76 2.68
CA SER A 94 9.62 -35.24 4.02
C SER A 94 9.50 -36.33 5.07
N ASP A 95 10.21 -36.18 6.18
CA ASP A 95 10.10 -37.07 7.35
C ASP A 95 8.88 -36.75 8.23
N ILE A 96 8.20 -35.63 7.96
CA ILE A 96 7.05 -35.15 8.74
C ILE A 96 5.88 -34.69 7.85
N SER A 97 4.67 -35.14 8.18
CA SER A 97 3.44 -34.66 7.56
C SER A 97 2.93 -33.40 8.26
N LEU A 98 2.06 -32.62 7.60
CA LEU A 98 1.37 -31.50 8.26
C LEU A 98 0.56 -31.97 9.48
N GLU A 99 -0.12 -33.12 9.38
CA GLU A 99 -0.92 -33.65 10.48
C GLU A 99 -0.05 -33.97 11.71
N THR A 100 1.09 -34.63 11.52
CA THR A 100 2.03 -34.90 12.61
C THR A 100 2.67 -33.63 13.16
N TRP A 101 3.00 -32.67 12.29
CA TRP A 101 3.59 -31.39 12.70
C TRP A 101 2.63 -30.58 13.59
N ILE A 102 1.37 -30.44 13.19
CA ILE A 102 0.34 -29.74 13.97
C ILE A 102 0.00 -30.47 15.27
N ASP A 103 -0.18 -31.80 15.22
CA ASP A 103 -0.43 -32.59 16.43
C ASP A 103 0.71 -32.44 17.44
N THR A 104 1.97 -32.42 16.97
CA THR A 104 3.14 -32.19 17.83
C THR A 104 3.10 -30.81 18.49
N ILE A 105 2.77 -29.74 17.75
CA ILE A 105 2.69 -28.38 18.31
C ILE A 105 1.58 -28.29 19.37
N ILE A 106 0.40 -28.83 19.08
CA ILE A 106 -0.73 -28.86 20.01
C ILE A 106 -0.34 -29.61 21.29
N ASN A 107 0.26 -30.79 21.16
CA ASN A 107 0.64 -31.62 22.30
C ASN A 107 1.77 -31.00 23.13
N ARG A 108 2.69 -30.27 22.49
CA ARG A 108 3.78 -29.58 23.19
C ARG A 108 3.31 -28.29 23.85
N ASN A 109 2.23 -27.69 23.37
CA ASN A 109 1.51 -26.58 23.99
C ASN A 109 2.43 -25.42 24.43
N THR A 110 3.34 -25.01 23.55
CA THR A 110 4.33 -23.96 23.82
C THR A 110 3.78 -22.55 23.70
N GLY A 111 2.57 -22.39 23.14
CA GLY A 111 1.96 -21.09 22.84
C GLY A 111 2.57 -20.36 21.63
N LYS A 112 3.49 -21.00 20.89
CA LYS A 112 4.09 -20.41 19.68
C LYS A 112 3.05 -20.26 18.57
N GLY A 113 3.11 -19.14 17.86
CA GLY A 113 2.31 -18.93 16.65
C GLY A 113 2.74 -19.84 15.51
N VAL A 114 1.84 -20.07 14.56
CA VAL A 114 2.07 -20.94 13.40
C VAL A 114 1.80 -20.16 12.12
N LYS A 115 2.75 -20.21 11.19
CA LYS A 115 2.62 -19.68 9.81
C LYS A 115 2.84 -20.81 8.81
N LEU A 116 1.82 -21.14 8.04
CA LEU A 116 1.88 -22.21 7.03
C LEU A 116 2.01 -21.60 5.64
N ASP A 117 3.13 -21.83 4.97
CA ASP A 117 3.39 -21.34 3.61
C ASP A 117 3.02 -22.38 2.54
N PHE A 118 1.84 -22.22 1.94
CA PHE A 118 1.34 -23.13 0.91
C PHE A 118 2.01 -22.88 -0.43
N LYS A 119 2.71 -23.91 -0.92
CA LYS A 119 3.51 -23.80 -2.15
C LYS A 119 2.74 -24.06 -3.44
N SER A 120 1.47 -24.50 -3.34
CA SER A 120 0.63 -24.77 -4.50
C SER A 120 -0.86 -24.80 -4.16
N ALA A 121 -1.72 -24.51 -5.15
CA ALA A 121 -3.17 -24.48 -4.94
C ALA A 121 -3.76 -25.84 -4.50
N ASN A 122 -3.18 -26.96 -4.97
CA ASN A 122 -3.69 -28.30 -4.67
C ASN A 122 -3.40 -28.78 -3.24
N VAL A 123 -2.54 -28.11 -2.47
CA VAL A 123 -2.27 -28.46 -1.06
C VAL A 123 -3.11 -27.66 -0.08
N VAL A 124 -3.69 -26.52 -0.50
CA VAL A 124 -4.44 -25.61 0.38
C VAL A 124 -5.61 -26.31 1.05
N GLU A 125 -6.61 -26.77 0.29
CA GLU A 125 -7.80 -27.39 0.87
C GLU A 125 -7.51 -28.66 1.69
N PRO A 126 -6.71 -29.64 1.21
CA PRO A 126 -6.36 -30.80 2.02
C PRO A 126 -5.70 -30.44 3.35
N SER A 127 -4.89 -29.38 3.37
CA SER A 127 -4.25 -28.91 4.60
C SER A 127 -5.23 -28.26 5.56
N LEU A 128 -6.12 -27.40 5.05
CA LEU A 128 -7.14 -26.75 5.88
C LEU A 128 -8.12 -27.79 6.46
N MET A 129 -8.45 -28.84 5.70
CA MET A 129 -9.23 -29.97 6.21
C MET A 129 -8.53 -30.70 7.35
N ILE A 130 -7.19 -30.88 7.29
CA ILE A 130 -6.42 -31.44 8.41
C ILE A 130 -6.53 -30.52 9.62
N LEU A 131 -6.25 -29.22 9.46
CA LEU A 131 -6.35 -28.25 10.55
C LEU A 131 -7.75 -28.21 11.18
N GLN A 132 -8.80 -28.32 10.37
CA GLN A 132 -10.19 -28.27 10.83
C GLN A 132 -10.50 -29.39 11.84
N LYS A 133 -9.90 -30.58 11.68
CA LYS A 133 -10.02 -31.68 12.65
C LYS A 133 -9.51 -31.30 14.04
N TYR A 134 -8.60 -30.33 14.11
CA TYR A 134 -7.98 -29.84 15.35
C TYR A 134 -8.50 -28.45 15.75
N SER A 135 -9.49 -27.88 15.05
CA SER A 135 -9.94 -26.49 15.24
C SER A 135 -10.18 -26.10 16.70
N ASP A 136 -10.86 -26.94 17.48
CA ASP A 136 -11.12 -26.70 18.92
C ASP A 136 -9.86 -26.73 19.82
N LYS A 137 -8.73 -27.23 19.30
CA LYS A 137 -7.46 -27.39 20.01
C LYS A 137 -6.39 -26.40 19.53
N LEU A 138 -6.63 -25.65 18.45
CA LEU A 138 -5.70 -24.64 17.97
C LEU A 138 -5.71 -23.45 18.92
N ASN A 139 -4.79 -23.44 19.89
CA ASN A 139 -4.68 -22.42 20.93
C ASN A 139 -3.54 -21.42 20.66
N PHE A 140 -3.21 -21.20 19.39
CA PHE A 140 -2.15 -20.33 18.93
C PHE A 140 -2.62 -19.44 17.79
N SER A 141 -1.88 -18.35 17.53
CA SER A 141 -2.11 -17.49 16.36
C SER A 141 -1.77 -18.25 15.07
N LEU A 142 -2.76 -18.42 14.19
CA LEU A 142 -2.62 -19.09 12.89
C LEU A 142 -2.51 -18.08 11.75
N TRP A 143 -1.44 -18.18 10.97
CA TRP A 143 -1.18 -17.38 9.78
C TRP A 143 -1.17 -18.32 8.56
N LEU A 144 -2.03 -18.04 7.59
CA LEU A 144 -2.12 -18.81 6.35
C LEU A 144 -1.41 -18.02 5.27
N ASN A 145 -0.26 -18.53 4.81
CA ASN A 145 0.63 -17.85 3.89
C ASN A 145 0.58 -18.46 2.49
N ALA A 146 0.52 -17.62 1.47
CA ALA A 146 0.77 -18.03 0.10
C ALA A 146 1.22 -16.85 -0.77
N ASP A 147 2.11 -17.13 -1.70
CA ASP A 147 2.36 -16.25 -2.84
C ASP A 147 1.24 -16.41 -3.86
N ILE A 148 0.31 -15.45 -3.88
CA ILE A 148 -0.92 -15.51 -4.68
C ILE A 148 -0.88 -14.65 -5.95
N LEU A 149 0.14 -13.81 -6.06
CA LEU A 149 0.44 -12.99 -7.22
C LEU A 149 1.88 -13.22 -7.64
N TYR A 150 2.22 -12.83 -8.85
CA TYR A 150 3.58 -12.71 -9.31
C TYR A 150 4.11 -11.33 -8.99
N GLY A 151 5.36 -11.28 -8.58
CA GLY A 151 6.04 -10.09 -8.17
C GLY A 151 7.04 -9.58 -9.21
N PRO A 152 7.94 -8.70 -8.76
CA PRO A 152 8.98 -8.09 -9.56
C PRO A 152 9.91 -9.11 -10.27
N ILE A 153 10.67 -8.59 -11.23
CA ILE A 153 11.76 -9.31 -11.90
C ILE A 153 11.29 -10.61 -12.58
N HIS A 154 10.21 -10.50 -13.36
CA HIS A 154 9.68 -11.59 -14.19
C HIS A 154 9.57 -12.93 -13.45
N ALA A 155 8.97 -12.90 -12.25
CA ALA A 155 8.78 -14.10 -11.45
C ALA A 155 8.20 -15.26 -12.27
N SER A 156 8.86 -16.41 -12.21
CA SER A 156 8.57 -17.58 -13.04
C SER A 156 7.76 -18.65 -12.28
N ILE A 157 7.83 -18.66 -10.96
CA ILE A 157 7.05 -19.56 -10.10
C ILE A 157 5.57 -19.20 -10.24
N ILE A 158 4.75 -20.22 -10.53
CA ILE A 158 3.30 -20.08 -10.65
C ILE A 158 2.73 -19.80 -9.26
N PRO A 159 2.07 -18.64 -9.05
CA PRO A 159 1.45 -18.34 -7.77
C PRO A 159 0.31 -19.30 -7.45
N VAL A 160 0.02 -19.43 -6.16
CA VAL A 160 -1.21 -20.05 -5.69
C VAL A 160 -2.40 -19.25 -6.23
N LYS A 161 -3.44 -19.94 -6.71
CA LYS A 161 -4.65 -19.27 -7.22
C LYS A 161 -5.31 -18.47 -6.09
N TYR A 162 -5.30 -17.14 -6.22
CA TYR A 162 -5.77 -16.23 -5.17
C TYR A 162 -7.24 -16.44 -4.78
N ASP A 163 -8.10 -16.77 -5.73
CA ASP A 163 -9.53 -17.01 -5.52
C ASP A 163 -9.76 -18.25 -4.66
N LEU A 164 -9.14 -19.38 -5.04
CA LEU A 164 -9.18 -20.61 -4.25
C LEU A 164 -8.59 -20.41 -2.85
N PHE A 165 -7.43 -19.75 -2.77
CA PHE A 165 -6.76 -19.52 -1.50
C PHE A 165 -7.61 -18.71 -0.54
N LEU A 166 -8.11 -17.55 -0.97
CA LEU A 166 -8.90 -16.65 -0.13
C LEU A 166 -10.26 -17.25 0.25
N ILE A 167 -10.93 -17.98 -0.67
CA ILE A 167 -12.19 -18.71 -0.37
C ILE A 167 -11.95 -19.72 0.72
N HIS A 168 -10.97 -20.61 0.55
CA HIS A 168 -10.77 -21.67 1.53
C HIS A 168 -10.29 -21.13 2.88
N CYS A 169 -9.32 -20.20 2.90
CA CYS A 169 -8.85 -19.62 4.16
C CYS A 169 -10.01 -18.97 4.94
N HIS A 170 -10.84 -18.17 4.27
CA HIS A 170 -11.98 -17.53 4.91
C HIS A 170 -13.06 -18.52 5.39
N GLN A 171 -13.34 -19.57 4.60
CA GLN A 171 -14.34 -20.57 4.94
C GLN A 171 -13.94 -21.44 6.13
N TYR A 172 -12.68 -21.89 6.17
CA TYR A 172 -12.19 -22.79 7.21
C TYR A 172 -11.71 -22.03 8.46
N PHE A 173 -11.02 -20.90 8.30
CA PHE A 173 -10.40 -20.16 9.41
C PHE A 173 -10.57 -18.63 9.26
N PRO A 174 -11.80 -18.09 9.42
CA PRO A 174 -12.07 -16.66 9.24
C PRO A 174 -11.33 -15.74 10.21
N THR A 175 -10.79 -16.27 11.32
CA THR A 175 -10.02 -15.53 12.32
C THR A 175 -8.51 -15.62 12.11
N ALA A 176 -8.03 -16.41 11.14
CA ALA A 176 -6.60 -16.51 10.84
C ALA A 176 -6.10 -15.23 10.15
N VAL A 177 -4.80 -14.95 10.31
CA VAL A 177 -4.14 -13.91 9.53
C VAL A 177 -3.91 -14.44 8.12
N HIS A 178 -4.37 -13.68 7.12
CA HIS A 178 -4.14 -13.98 5.71
C HIS A 178 -2.83 -13.33 5.27
N SER A 179 -1.79 -14.14 5.08
CA SER A 179 -0.46 -13.71 4.68
C SER A 179 -0.27 -13.88 3.18
N VAL A 180 -0.56 -12.84 2.41
CA VAL A 180 -0.68 -12.93 0.93
C VAL A 180 0.45 -12.20 0.24
N GLY A 181 1.29 -12.94 -0.46
CA GLY A 181 2.54 -12.46 -1.04
C GLY A 181 2.57 -12.45 -2.56
N TRP A 182 3.77 -12.25 -3.07
CA TRP A 182 4.10 -12.33 -4.48
C TRP A 182 5.22 -13.33 -4.69
N THR A 183 5.10 -14.20 -5.68
CA THR A 183 6.24 -14.98 -6.15
C THR A 183 7.29 -14.00 -6.63
N THR A 184 8.54 -14.16 -6.19
CA THR A 184 9.62 -13.26 -6.59
C THR A 184 10.73 -14.05 -7.25
N ASN A 185 11.55 -13.34 -8.01
CA ASN A 185 12.79 -13.86 -8.52
C ASN A 185 13.89 -12.83 -8.32
N TRP A 186 15.11 -13.29 -8.09
CA TRP A 186 16.27 -12.41 -8.03
C TRP A 186 17.50 -13.19 -8.47
N PHE A 187 18.32 -12.54 -9.30
CA PHE A 187 19.61 -13.03 -9.73
C PHE A 187 20.59 -11.86 -9.64
N HIS A 188 21.84 -12.14 -9.26
CA HIS A 188 22.90 -11.13 -9.14
C HIS A 188 23.15 -10.34 -10.44
N SER A 189 22.78 -10.90 -11.60
CA SER A 189 22.91 -10.22 -12.90
C SER A 189 21.86 -9.14 -13.13
N PHE A 190 20.78 -9.08 -12.35
CA PHE A 190 19.76 -8.06 -12.52
C PHE A 190 20.21 -6.71 -11.96
N PRO A 191 20.02 -5.62 -12.70
CA PRO A 191 20.41 -4.29 -12.23
C PRO A 191 19.65 -3.88 -10.95
N PRO A 192 20.31 -3.31 -9.92
CA PRO A 192 19.67 -2.93 -8.66
C PRO A 192 18.48 -1.98 -8.77
N GLU A 193 18.43 -1.17 -9.83
CA GLU A 193 17.31 -0.28 -10.13
C GLU A 193 16.02 -1.01 -10.50
N THR A 194 16.07 -2.31 -10.78
CA THR A 194 14.89 -3.15 -11.06
C THR A 194 14.33 -3.85 -9.82
N TRP A 195 15.01 -3.73 -8.67
CA TRP A 195 14.71 -4.44 -7.44
C TRP A 195 13.62 -3.73 -6.65
N HIS A 196 12.40 -3.66 -7.18
CA HIS A 196 11.29 -2.99 -6.50
C HIS A 196 9.91 -3.48 -6.94
N TYR A 197 8.94 -3.36 -6.05
CA TYR A 197 7.51 -3.49 -6.34
C TYR A 197 7.01 -2.24 -7.06
N GLU A 198 6.67 -2.41 -8.34
CA GLU A 198 5.94 -1.40 -9.11
C GLU A 198 4.47 -1.22 -8.69
N TRP A 199 3.86 -0.11 -9.11
CA TRP A 199 2.44 0.19 -8.91
C TRP A 199 1.51 -0.92 -9.37
N MET A 200 1.82 -1.60 -10.48
CA MET A 200 1.01 -2.73 -10.96
C MET A 200 0.92 -3.88 -9.94
N HIS A 201 1.96 -4.13 -9.15
CA HIS A 201 1.99 -5.23 -8.18
C HIS A 201 1.08 -4.93 -6.99
N VAL A 202 1.26 -3.75 -6.37
CA VAL A 202 0.46 -3.36 -5.20
C VAL A 202 -0.98 -3.06 -5.58
N ARG A 203 -1.22 -2.47 -6.76
CA ARG A 203 -2.57 -2.22 -7.28
C ARG A 203 -3.34 -3.52 -7.46
N LYS A 204 -2.70 -4.55 -8.04
CA LYS A 204 -3.32 -5.85 -8.23
C LYS A 204 -3.66 -6.52 -6.90
N MET A 205 -2.79 -6.42 -5.91
CA MET A 205 -3.06 -6.93 -4.57
C MET A 205 -4.28 -6.26 -3.94
N ALA A 206 -4.35 -4.92 -4.01
CA ALA A 206 -5.51 -4.16 -3.53
C ALA A 206 -6.80 -4.52 -4.28
N ASP A 207 -6.71 -4.81 -5.59
CA ASP A 207 -7.85 -5.32 -6.37
C ASP A 207 -8.31 -6.68 -5.86
N VAL A 208 -7.40 -7.64 -5.74
CA VAL A 208 -7.74 -9.00 -5.30
C VAL A 208 -8.47 -8.97 -3.96
N ILE A 209 -7.95 -8.23 -2.98
CA ILE A 209 -8.56 -8.12 -1.65
C ILE A 209 -9.94 -7.47 -1.73
N ARG A 210 -10.07 -6.35 -2.45
CA ARG A 210 -11.35 -5.65 -2.56
C ARG A 210 -12.38 -6.47 -3.32
N CYS A 211 -12.02 -7.01 -4.48
CA CYS A 211 -12.89 -7.84 -5.32
C CYS A 211 -13.44 -9.06 -4.57
N PHE A 212 -12.72 -9.53 -3.54
CA PHE A 212 -13.17 -10.62 -2.69
C PHE A 212 -14.33 -10.24 -1.76
N GLY A 213 -14.61 -8.95 -1.56
CA GLY A 213 -15.74 -8.46 -0.77
C GLY A 213 -15.39 -8.13 0.68
N TYR A 214 -14.12 -7.94 1.01
CA TYR A 214 -13.68 -7.59 2.38
C TYR A 214 -13.94 -6.13 2.78
N GLU A 215 -14.66 -5.34 1.99
CA GLU A 215 -14.85 -3.90 2.19
C GLU A 215 -15.43 -3.52 3.57
N ASN A 216 -16.20 -4.40 4.20
CA ASN A 216 -16.85 -4.14 5.50
C ASN A 216 -16.25 -4.93 6.67
N HIS A 217 -15.52 -6.01 6.40
CA HIS A 217 -14.95 -6.90 7.43
C HIS A 217 -13.65 -7.50 6.91
N TYR A 218 -12.55 -6.75 7.01
CA TYR A 218 -11.23 -7.26 6.65
C TYR A 218 -10.78 -8.31 7.68
N PRO A 219 -10.45 -9.55 7.28
CA PRO A 219 -9.57 -10.36 8.10
C PRO A 219 -8.22 -9.63 8.22
N SER A 220 -7.44 -9.97 9.24
CA SER A 220 -6.10 -9.41 9.37
C SER A 220 -5.24 -9.87 8.18
N PHE A 221 -4.75 -8.91 7.40
CA PHE A 221 -3.86 -9.17 6.28
C PHE A 221 -2.41 -8.82 6.63
N THR A 222 -1.49 -9.67 6.20
CA THR A 222 -0.09 -9.27 6.04
C THR A 222 0.37 -9.47 4.61
N PHE A 223 1.31 -8.64 4.19
CA PHE A 223 1.96 -8.75 2.90
C PHE A 223 3.43 -9.16 3.11
N PRO A 224 3.77 -10.44 2.85
CA PRO A 224 5.15 -10.89 2.73
C PRO A 224 5.84 -10.14 1.60
N VAL A 225 6.82 -9.33 1.93
CA VAL A 225 7.60 -8.56 0.97
C VAL A 225 9.07 -8.92 1.10
N ARG A 226 9.71 -9.18 -0.05
CA ARG A 226 11.13 -9.49 -0.08
C ARG A 226 11.92 -8.23 0.27
N GLY A 227 12.77 -8.30 1.30
CA GLY A 227 13.39 -7.13 1.92
C GLY A 227 14.20 -6.28 0.95
N ILE A 228 14.95 -6.91 0.03
CA ILE A 228 15.75 -6.20 -0.98
C ILE A 228 14.91 -5.33 -1.92
N PHE A 229 13.62 -5.66 -2.08
CA PHE A 229 12.67 -4.86 -2.87
C PHE A 229 11.94 -3.83 -2.01
N ALA A 230 11.68 -4.14 -0.74
CA ALA A 230 10.85 -3.33 0.14
C ALA A 230 11.43 -1.93 0.37
N SER A 231 12.74 -1.80 0.64
CA SER A 231 13.42 -0.52 0.86
C SER A 231 13.33 0.42 -0.36
N ARG A 232 13.17 -0.13 -1.57
CA ARG A 232 13.03 0.59 -2.84
C ARG A 232 11.55 0.80 -3.24
N SER A 233 10.60 0.32 -2.45
CA SER A 233 9.16 0.31 -2.76
C SER A 233 8.31 0.96 -1.66
N ILE A 234 8.93 1.75 -0.77
CA ILE A 234 8.29 2.32 0.41
C ILE A 234 6.94 2.96 0.09
N ARG A 235 6.89 3.80 -0.95
CA ARG A 235 5.68 4.51 -1.35
C ARG A 235 4.54 3.58 -1.75
N GLN A 236 4.84 2.61 -2.60
CA GLN A 236 3.88 1.63 -3.09
C GLN A 236 3.34 0.79 -1.93
N LEU A 237 4.20 0.41 -0.99
CA LEU A 237 3.85 -0.38 0.19
C LEU A 237 3.06 0.42 1.23
N GLN A 238 3.45 1.65 1.53
CA GLN A 238 2.66 2.54 2.39
C GLN A 238 1.27 2.81 1.79
N TRP A 239 1.20 3.03 0.47
CA TRP A 239 -0.07 3.16 -0.23
C TRP A 239 -0.93 1.91 -0.05
N LEU A 240 -0.35 0.71 -0.23
CA LEU A 240 -1.05 -0.57 -0.06
C LEU A 240 -1.64 -0.71 1.35
N LEU A 241 -0.84 -0.43 2.39
CA LEU A 241 -1.30 -0.48 3.78
C LEU A 241 -2.41 0.52 4.06
N GLY A 242 -2.39 1.69 3.43
CA GLY A 242 -3.43 2.70 3.63
C GLY A 242 -4.74 2.40 2.86
N VAL A 243 -4.70 1.61 1.79
CA VAL A 243 -5.91 1.17 1.05
C VAL A 243 -6.45 -0.18 1.52
N VAL A 244 -5.69 -0.91 2.33
CA VAL A 244 -6.12 -2.13 3.03
C VAL A 244 -6.00 -1.87 4.54
N PRO A 245 -6.98 -1.19 5.16
CA PRO A 245 -6.88 -0.78 6.55
C PRO A 245 -6.64 -1.96 7.49
N GLY A 246 -5.80 -1.76 8.51
CA GLY A 246 -5.47 -2.78 9.50
C GLY A 246 -4.42 -3.80 9.05
N SER A 247 -4.00 -3.80 7.78
CA SER A 247 -2.93 -4.70 7.33
C SER A 247 -1.54 -4.31 7.82
N PHE A 248 -0.60 -5.23 7.69
CA PHE A 248 0.82 -5.07 8.03
C PHE A 248 1.74 -5.69 6.95
N LEU A 249 3.05 -5.52 7.11
CA LEU A 249 4.08 -6.13 6.27
C LEU A 249 4.82 -7.21 7.05
N THR A 250 5.28 -8.23 6.32
CA THR A 250 6.28 -9.19 6.82
C THR A 250 7.47 -9.14 5.88
N ILE A 251 8.58 -8.58 6.35
CA ILE A 251 9.84 -8.54 5.59
C ILE A 251 10.46 -9.93 5.65
N TRP A 252 10.76 -10.52 4.49
CA TRP A 252 11.48 -11.78 4.40
C TRP A 252 12.67 -11.67 3.45
N THR A 253 13.62 -12.60 3.55
CA THR A 253 14.80 -12.64 2.68
C THR A 253 15.17 -14.05 2.30
N ALA A 254 15.58 -14.25 1.04
CA ALA A 254 16.21 -15.49 0.64
C ALA A 254 17.66 -15.55 1.14
N LYS A 255 18.23 -16.75 1.22
CA LYS A 255 19.61 -16.98 1.68
C LYS A 255 20.67 -16.17 0.91
N ASP A 256 20.50 -16.03 -0.39
CA ASP A 256 21.48 -15.38 -1.28
C ASP A 256 21.14 -13.90 -1.56
N ASP A 257 20.11 -13.36 -0.91
CA ASP A 257 19.76 -11.95 -1.10
C ASP A 257 20.79 -11.02 -0.46
N PRO A 258 21.18 -9.92 -1.15
CA PRO A 258 22.08 -8.91 -0.59
C PRO A 258 21.36 -7.95 0.37
N LEU A 259 20.44 -8.46 1.20
CA LEU A 259 19.74 -7.66 2.20
C LEU A 259 20.71 -7.31 3.33
N ASN A 260 20.76 -6.04 3.71
CA ASN A 260 21.63 -5.56 4.77
C ASN A 260 20.87 -4.69 5.78
N ILE A 261 21.54 -4.31 6.85
CA ILE A 261 20.96 -3.50 7.91
C ILE A 261 20.48 -2.13 7.43
N GLU A 262 21.15 -1.49 6.47
CA GLU A 262 20.72 -0.16 5.97
C GLU A 262 19.36 -0.23 5.24
N ASP A 263 19.10 -1.31 4.51
CA ASP A 263 17.77 -1.56 3.93
C ASP A 263 16.71 -1.69 5.04
N LEU A 264 17.00 -2.42 6.14
CA LEU A 264 16.07 -2.57 7.26
C LEU A 264 15.87 -1.28 8.04
N LYS A 265 16.92 -0.46 8.23
CA LYS A 265 16.83 0.86 8.84
C LYS A 265 15.90 1.76 8.03
N GLN A 266 16.05 1.77 6.70
CA GLN A 266 15.18 2.55 5.82
C GLN A 266 13.72 2.12 5.93
N ILE A 267 13.46 0.80 5.96
CA ILE A 267 12.10 0.26 6.18
C ILE A 267 11.58 0.71 7.55
N ARG A 268 12.35 0.53 8.62
CA ARG A 268 11.97 0.90 9.99
C ARG A 268 11.66 2.40 10.13
N GLN A 269 12.42 3.27 9.45
CA GLN A 269 12.15 4.71 9.41
C GLN A 269 10.85 5.04 8.68
N SER A 270 10.41 4.19 7.76
CA SER A 270 9.34 4.50 6.81
C SER A 270 7.97 3.98 7.23
N PHE A 271 7.88 3.08 8.21
CA PHE A 271 6.61 2.50 8.66
C PHE A 271 6.43 2.64 10.17
N PRO A 272 5.17 2.73 10.66
CA PRO A 272 4.90 2.63 12.09
C PRO A 272 5.44 1.33 12.69
N VAL A 273 5.85 1.38 13.95
CA VAL A 273 6.56 0.28 14.64
C VAL A 273 5.71 -0.99 14.79
N ASP A 274 4.38 -0.84 14.78
CA ASP A 274 3.39 -1.92 14.88
C ASP A 274 3.00 -2.51 13.51
N LYS A 275 3.60 -2.04 12.41
CA LYS A 275 3.18 -2.40 11.04
C LYS A 275 4.14 -3.31 10.29
N VAL A 276 5.31 -3.62 10.83
CA VAL A 276 6.34 -4.39 10.11
C VAL A 276 6.92 -5.49 11.00
N TYR A 277 6.68 -6.73 10.60
CA TYR A 277 7.32 -7.93 11.14
C TYR A 277 8.56 -8.27 10.30
N TYR A 278 9.57 -8.89 10.92
CA TYR A 278 10.84 -9.22 10.26
C TYR A 278 11.15 -10.71 10.39
N ASP A 279 10.83 -11.46 9.34
CA ASP A 279 11.12 -12.89 9.16
C ASP A 279 12.47 -13.01 8.42
N VAL A 280 13.56 -12.69 9.13
CA VAL A 280 14.92 -12.59 8.59
C VAL A 280 15.90 -13.40 9.47
N PRO A 281 17.11 -13.76 8.97
CA PRO A 281 18.10 -14.49 9.74
C PRO A 281 18.43 -13.81 11.08
N GLU A 282 18.74 -14.61 12.10
CA GLU A 282 18.98 -14.17 13.47
C GLU A 282 20.07 -13.09 13.58
N GLU A 283 21.14 -13.20 12.78
CA GLU A 283 22.21 -12.20 12.73
C GLU A 283 21.68 -10.83 12.31
N LEU A 284 20.93 -10.77 11.21
CA LEU A 284 20.37 -9.53 10.69
C LEU A 284 19.24 -8.98 11.59
N HIS A 285 18.45 -9.85 12.20
CA HIS A 285 17.45 -9.45 13.20
C HIS A 285 18.13 -8.84 14.44
N SER A 286 19.21 -9.45 14.93
CA SER A 286 19.98 -8.94 16.07
C SER A 286 20.58 -7.57 15.78
N GLU A 287 21.17 -7.37 14.59
CA GLU A 287 21.66 -6.07 14.17
C GLU A 287 20.54 -5.01 14.16
N LEU A 288 19.32 -5.37 13.74
CA LEU A 288 18.17 -4.48 13.81
C LEU A 288 17.78 -4.17 15.25
N MET A 289 17.78 -5.16 16.15
CA MET A 289 17.46 -4.95 17.57
C MET A 289 18.43 -3.98 18.24
N ASP A 290 19.72 -4.02 17.90
CA ASP A 290 20.74 -3.11 18.42
C ASP A 290 20.50 -1.63 18.05
N VAL A 291 19.77 -1.38 16.96
CA VAL A 291 19.55 -0.03 16.43
C VAL A 291 18.08 0.41 16.43
N LYS A 292 17.11 -0.47 16.71
CA LYS A 292 15.68 -0.18 16.50
C LYS A 292 15.19 1.03 17.31
N ASP A 293 15.73 1.24 18.51
CA ASP A 293 15.29 2.29 19.43
C ASP A 293 15.92 3.66 19.10
N VAL A 294 17.02 3.69 18.34
CA VAL A 294 17.60 4.95 17.83
C VAL A 294 16.97 5.38 16.50
N ILE A 295 16.23 4.48 15.85
CA ILE A 295 15.56 4.74 14.58
C ILE A 295 14.14 5.21 14.85
N SER A 296 13.93 6.51 14.76
CA SER A 296 12.59 7.09 14.83
C SER A 296 11.85 6.90 13.51
N TYR A 297 10.57 6.51 13.60
CA TYR A 297 9.64 6.58 12.47
C TYR A 297 9.52 8.02 11.98
N VAL A 298 9.72 8.22 10.68
CA VAL A 298 9.59 9.50 9.99
C VAL A 298 8.42 9.37 9.00
N PRO A 299 7.18 9.73 9.40
CA PRO A 299 6.07 9.73 8.47
C PRO A 299 6.39 10.63 7.28
N GLU A 300 6.17 10.13 6.05
CA GLU A 300 6.12 10.99 4.87
C GLU A 300 4.99 12.01 5.10
N ARG A 301 5.33 13.23 5.55
CA ARG A 301 4.34 14.30 5.67
C ARG A 301 4.03 14.83 4.28
N ALA A 302 2.93 14.34 3.74
CA ALA A 302 2.24 15.03 2.67
C ALA A 302 1.58 16.30 3.24
N SER A 303 2.29 17.42 3.20
CA SER A 303 1.73 18.69 3.67
C SER A 303 0.46 19.02 2.90
N GLY A 304 -0.70 18.90 3.56
CA GLY A 304 -2.00 19.33 3.02
C GLY A 304 -2.80 18.29 2.22
N PHE A 305 -2.38 17.01 2.17
CA PHE A 305 -3.19 15.95 1.56
C PHE A 305 -3.91 15.13 2.64
N SER A 306 -5.24 15.09 2.60
CA SER A 306 -6.06 14.16 3.40
C SER A 306 -7.01 13.41 2.47
N THR A 307 -7.11 12.09 2.65
CA THR A 307 -7.99 11.20 1.87
C THR A 307 -9.43 11.68 1.88
N ASP A 308 -9.91 12.17 3.03
CA ASP A 308 -11.30 12.59 3.23
C ASP A 308 -11.64 13.88 2.47
N GLN A 309 -10.63 14.62 2.00
CA GLN A 309 -10.80 15.80 1.17
C GLN A 309 -11.02 15.45 -0.31
N TRP A 310 -10.97 14.17 -0.69
CA TRP A 310 -11.19 13.72 -2.05
C TRP A 310 -12.46 12.89 -2.16
N MET A 311 -13.08 12.94 -3.34
CA MET A 311 -14.20 12.06 -3.70
C MET A 311 -13.99 11.50 -5.09
N THR A 312 -14.46 10.28 -5.31
CA THR A 312 -14.33 9.58 -6.59
C THR A 312 -15.69 9.13 -7.12
N PHE A 313 -15.95 9.33 -8.41
CA PHE A 313 -17.15 8.82 -9.08
C PHE A 313 -16.76 8.09 -10.37
N THR A 314 -17.18 6.84 -10.49
CA THR A 314 -16.98 6.02 -11.69
C THR A 314 -18.26 6.02 -12.53
N ARG A 315 -18.14 6.22 -13.85
CA ARG A 315 -19.29 6.19 -14.77
C ARG A 315 -19.41 4.87 -15.51
N GLY A 316 -20.63 4.38 -15.63
CA GLY A 316 -20.99 3.25 -16.49
C GLY A 316 -21.15 1.94 -15.73
N HIS A 317 -21.40 0.88 -16.50
CA HIS A 317 -21.57 -0.48 -16.00
C HIS A 317 -20.43 -1.35 -16.56
N GLY A 318 -19.71 -2.05 -15.69
CA GLY A 318 -18.57 -2.90 -16.05
C GLY A 318 -18.15 -3.78 -14.87
N PRO A 319 -17.20 -4.72 -15.05
CA PRO A 319 -16.70 -5.55 -13.95
C PRO A 319 -16.19 -4.65 -12.83
N LEU A 320 -16.97 -4.62 -11.74
CA LEU A 320 -17.05 -3.46 -10.84
C LEU A 320 -15.72 -3.15 -10.16
N CYS A 321 -14.97 -4.18 -9.74
CA CYS A 321 -13.91 -4.00 -8.77
C CYS A 321 -12.58 -3.49 -9.32
N THR A 322 -12.18 -3.79 -10.56
CA THR A 322 -10.87 -3.30 -11.07
C THR A 322 -10.92 -1.85 -11.58
N SER A 323 -12.12 -1.33 -11.79
CA SER A 323 -12.34 0.00 -12.35
C SER A 323 -12.31 1.12 -11.31
N PHE A 324 -12.48 0.82 -10.02
CA PHE A 324 -12.46 1.90 -9.05
C PHE A 324 -11.04 2.42 -8.80
N SER A 325 -10.99 3.69 -8.43
CA SER A 325 -9.80 4.35 -7.93
C SER A 325 -9.62 4.11 -6.43
N TYR A 326 -8.40 4.37 -5.96
CA TYR A 326 -8.02 4.31 -4.57
C TYR A 326 -7.27 5.59 -4.20
N ILE A 327 -7.50 6.06 -2.98
CA ILE A 327 -6.89 7.27 -2.45
C ILE A 327 -6.27 6.95 -1.10
N SER A 328 -4.96 7.12 -1.00
CA SER A 328 -4.21 6.88 0.23
C SER A 328 -2.83 7.54 0.14
N ASN A 329 -2.28 7.98 1.28
CA ASN A 329 -0.88 8.37 1.42
C ASN A 329 -0.39 9.33 0.30
N ASN A 330 -1.14 10.43 0.08
CA ASN A 330 -0.86 11.42 -0.97
C ASN A 330 -0.77 10.88 -2.40
N THR A 331 -1.55 9.84 -2.65
CA THR A 331 -1.54 9.12 -3.91
C THR A 331 -2.98 8.76 -4.28
N ILE A 332 -3.36 9.08 -5.52
CA ILE A 332 -4.60 8.64 -6.15
C ILE A 332 -4.19 7.68 -7.27
N VAL A 333 -4.57 6.41 -7.13
CA VAL A 333 -4.37 5.40 -8.19
C VAL A 333 -5.70 5.14 -8.87
N PHE A 334 -5.77 5.45 -10.16
CA PHE A 334 -6.96 5.29 -10.97
C PHE A 334 -7.06 3.88 -11.55
N GLY A 335 -8.29 3.36 -11.58
CA GLY A 335 -8.63 2.09 -12.22
C GLY A 335 -8.66 2.16 -13.75
N LYS A 336 -9.02 1.04 -14.37
CA LYS A 336 -9.13 0.89 -15.82
C LYS A 336 -10.58 0.75 -16.30
N SER A 337 -10.77 0.81 -17.61
CA SER A 337 -12.01 0.52 -18.36
C SER A 337 -13.15 1.52 -18.17
N LEU A 338 -13.51 1.89 -16.95
CA LEU A 338 -14.56 2.86 -16.69
C LEU A 338 -13.96 4.24 -16.39
N PRO A 339 -14.46 5.31 -17.03
CA PRO A 339 -14.07 6.66 -16.69
C PRO A 339 -14.33 6.92 -15.21
N THR A 340 -13.34 7.46 -14.52
CA THR A 340 -13.44 7.82 -13.10
C THR A 340 -12.96 9.23 -12.89
N VAL A 341 -13.76 10.04 -12.20
CA VAL A 341 -13.36 11.36 -11.72
C VAL A 341 -12.88 11.26 -10.28
N ALA A 342 -11.85 12.02 -9.92
CA ALA A 342 -11.45 12.31 -8.56
C ALA A 342 -11.45 13.83 -8.35
N LEU A 343 -12.27 14.36 -7.44
CA LEU A 343 -12.40 15.80 -7.19
C LEU A 343 -11.96 16.14 -5.76
N TYR A 344 -11.23 17.23 -5.63
CA TYR A 344 -10.90 17.85 -4.35
C TYR A 344 -12.13 18.59 -3.83
N LYS A 345 -12.65 18.18 -2.66
CA LYS A 345 -13.90 18.66 -2.07
C LYS A 345 -13.87 20.15 -1.70
N LYS A 346 -12.69 20.70 -1.38
CA LYS A 346 -12.56 22.11 -0.99
C LYS A 346 -12.79 23.02 -2.19
N LEU A 347 -13.69 23.99 -2.02
CA LEU A 347 -13.91 25.05 -2.99
C LEU A 347 -12.75 26.03 -3.00
N ILE A 348 -12.27 26.34 -4.19
CA ILE A 348 -11.17 27.27 -4.43
C ILE A 348 -11.73 28.49 -5.13
N SER A 349 -11.36 29.68 -4.66
CA SER A 349 -11.60 30.94 -5.35
C SER A 349 -10.27 31.63 -5.56
N VAL A 350 -10.08 32.22 -6.74
CA VAL A 350 -8.85 32.94 -7.09
C VAL A 350 -9.23 34.39 -7.37
N HIS A 351 -9.17 35.21 -6.32
CA HIS A 351 -9.28 36.67 -6.43
C HIS A 351 -7.92 37.29 -6.73
N ASP A 352 -7.88 38.60 -7.03
CA ASP A 352 -6.64 39.30 -7.41
C ASP A 352 -5.50 39.13 -6.37
N ASP A 353 -5.84 38.97 -5.09
CA ASP A 353 -4.88 38.84 -3.97
C ASP A 353 -4.63 37.38 -3.54
N GLN A 354 -5.19 36.39 -4.25
CA GLN A 354 -5.14 34.98 -3.84
C GLN A 354 -4.30 34.14 -4.82
N LEU A 355 -3.32 33.45 -4.27
CA LEU A 355 -2.36 32.65 -5.02
C LEU A 355 -2.74 31.18 -4.92
N LEU A 356 -3.12 30.59 -6.05
CA LEU A 356 -3.31 29.16 -6.21
C LEU A 356 -2.06 28.55 -6.84
N ARG A 357 -1.52 27.56 -6.14
CA ARG A 357 -0.49 26.66 -6.65
C ARG A 357 -0.94 25.22 -6.49
N VAL A 358 -0.97 24.47 -7.59
CA VAL A 358 -1.19 23.02 -7.59
C VAL A 358 0.00 22.36 -8.25
N GLU A 359 0.68 21.49 -7.52
CA GLU A 359 1.82 20.74 -8.01
C GLU A 359 1.56 19.26 -7.78
N GLY A 360 1.98 18.42 -8.73
CA GLY A 360 1.86 16.99 -8.56
C GLY A 360 2.69 16.23 -9.57
N ARG A 361 2.75 14.92 -9.33
CA ARG A 361 3.44 13.96 -10.18
C ARG A 361 2.44 12.95 -10.66
N MET A 362 2.65 12.43 -11.86
CA MET A 362 1.82 11.38 -12.38
C MET A 362 2.58 10.44 -13.30
N MET A 363 2.09 9.22 -13.41
CA MET A 363 2.59 8.24 -14.36
C MET A 363 1.47 7.32 -14.83
N PHE A 364 1.60 6.83 -16.05
CA PHE A 364 0.77 5.75 -16.58
C PHE A 364 1.53 4.44 -16.45
N PHE A 365 0.82 3.39 -16.06
CA PHE A 365 1.41 2.05 -15.92
C PHE A 365 0.48 0.98 -16.47
N SER A 366 1.11 -0.10 -16.95
CA SER A 366 0.43 -1.18 -17.64
C SER A 366 -0.44 -1.99 -16.68
N ASN A 367 -1.40 -2.69 -17.27
CA ASN A 367 -2.20 -3.65 -16.54
C ASN A 367 -1.35 -4.86 -16.08
N TYR A 368 -1.65 -5.37 -14.88
CA TYR A 368 -0.88 -6.44 -14.25
C TYR A 368 -0.91 -7.77 -15.05
N GLU A 369 -2.04 -8.11 -15.67
CA GLU A 369 -2.19 -9.37 -16.43
C GLU A 369 -1.41 -9.38 -17.76
N GLU A 370 -0.82 -8.27 -18.17
CA GLU A 370 -0.34 -8.06 -19.54
C GLU A 370 1.17 -8.07 -19.69
N ARG A 371 1.84 -9.02 -19.02
CA ARG A 371 3.30 -9.19 -19.18
C ARG A 371 3.77 -9.45 -20.61
N THR A 372 2.87 -9.73 -21.56
CA THR A 372 3.19 -10.14 -22.93
C THR A 372 2.37 -9.43 -24.02
N SER A 373 1.44 -8.52 -23.68
CA SER A 373 0.58 -7.90 -24.70
C SER A 373 1.28 -6.72 -25.37
N SER A 374 1.34 -6.74 -26.71
CA SER A 374 1.91 -5.69 -27.55
C SER A 374 0.86 -4.76 -28.17
N LEU A 375 -0.42 -4.90 -27.81
CA LEU A 375 -1.48 -4.06 -28.38
C LEU A 375 -1.35 -2.62 -27.87
N PRO A 376 -1.36 -1.62 -28.77
CA PRO A 376 -1.32 -0.22 -28.36
C PRO A 376 -2.58 0.12 -27.56
N ARG A 377 -2.40 0.49 -26.30
CA ARG A 377 -3.47 0.95 -25.42
C ARG A 377 -3.25 2.39 -25.08
N SER A 378 -4.32 3.18 -25.19
CA SER A 378 -4.33 4.55 -24.73
C SER A 378 -4.93 4.61 -23.34
N HIS A 379 -4.35 5.46 -22.52
CA HIS A 379 -5.00 5.94 -21.31
C HIS A 379 -4.89 7.45 -21.28
N GLU A 380 -5.97 8.07 -20.84
CA GLU A 380 -6.11 9.50 -20.73
C GLU A 380 -6.25 9.88 -19.27
N LEU A 381 -5.49 10.89 -18.86
CA LEU A 381 -5.68 11.56 -17.58
C LEU A 381 -5.86 13.05 -17.84
N LYS A 382 -7.04 13.56 -17.50
CA LYS A 382 -7.37 14.98 -17.61
C LYS A 382 -7.20 15.64 -16.26
N ILE A 383 -6.66 16.86 -16.26
CA ILE A 383 -6.79 17.77 -15.13
C ILE A 383 -7.99 18.66 -15.43
N VAL A 384 -8.87 18.81 -14.43
CA VAL A 384 -10.12 19.56 -14.58
C VAL A 384 -10.25 20.62 -13.50
N VAL A 385 -10.87 21.74 -13.87
CA VAL A 385 -11.18 22.88 -12.99
C VAL A 385 -12.66 23.17 -13.12
N VAL A 386 -13.46 22.54 -12.26
CA VAL A 386 -14.92 22.48 -12.39
C VAL A 386 -15.58 23.69 -11.73
N ASP A 387 -16.19 24.55 -12.55
CA ASP A 387 -16.98 25.69 -12.06
C ASP A 387 -18.20 25.20 -11.30
N ILE A 388 -18.39 25.68 -10.07
CA ILE A 388 -19.49 25.24 -9.22
C ILE A 388 -20.86 25.67 -9.75
N SER A 389 -20.94 26.73 -10.55
CA SER A 389 -22.18 27.22 -11.15
C SER A 389 -22.80 26.19 -12.11
N LEU A 390 -22.03 25.18 -12.53
CA LEU A 390 -22.51 24.06 -13.32
C LEU A 390 -23.29 23.03 -12.49
N PHE A 391 -23.26 23.11 -11.16
CA PHE A 391 -24.04 22.25 -10.28
C PHE A 391 -25.37 22.92 -9.90
N SER A 392 -26.48 22.20 -10.10
CA SER A 392 -27.83 22.68 -9.78
C SER A 392 -28.16 22.68 -8.28
N LYS A 393 -27.34 22.02 -7.44
CA LYS A 393 -27.52 21.88 -5.99
C LYS A 393 -26.36 22.55 -5.24
N TYR A 394 -26.44 23.86 -5.04
CA TYR A 394 -25.55 24.59 -4.14
C TYR A 394 -26.28 24.87 -2.82
N THR A 395 -25.77 24.38 -1.69
CA THR A 395 -26.28 24.79 -0.39
C THR A 395 -25.65 26.13 0.01
N LYS A 396 -26.46 27.01 0.61
CA LYS A 396 -26.06 28.39 0.96
C LYS A 396 -24.89 28.49 1.97
N ASP A 397 -24.50 27.38 2.58
CA ASP A 397 -23.41 27.25 3.56
C ASP A 397 -22.03 26.97 2.93
N GLY A 398 -21.95 26.81 1.60
CA GLY A 398 -20.67 26.62 0.91
C GLY A 398 -20.09 25.21 0.99
N THR A 399 -20.86 24.23 1.48
CA THR A 399 -20.47 22.81 1.46
C THR A 399 -21.13 22.08 0.30
N LEU A 400 -20.35 21.32 -0.48
CA LEU A 400 -20.90 20.44 -1.50
C LEU A 400 -21.02 19.03 -0.93
N ASP A 401 -22.26 18.56 -0.74
CA ASP A 401 -22.55 17.17 -0.40
C ASP A 401 -23.07 16.44 -1.64
N PHE A 402 -22.16 15.82 -2.38
CA PHE A 402 -22.50 15.02 -3.55
C PHE A 402 -22.61 13.56 -3.19
N THR A 403 -23.70 12.95 -3.65
CA THR A 403 -23.93 11.52 -3.55
C THR A 403 -23.63 10.83 -4.88
N GLN A 404 -23.58 9.50 -4.87
CA GLN A 404 -23.44 8.74 -6.12
C GLN A 404 -24.58 9.01 -7.11
N SER A 405 -25.76 9.46 -6.64
CA SER A 405 -26.89 9.84 -7.49
C SER A 405 -26.66 11.13 -8.29
N ASP A 406 -25.67 11.94 -7.90
CA ASP A 406 -25.32 13.19 -8.57
C ASP A 406 -24.27 12.99 -9.69
N SER A 407 -23.91 11.74 -10.00
CA SER A 407 -22.85 11.40 -10.96
C SER A 407 -23.07 12.06 -12.31
N ASP A 408 -24.29 12.07 -12.86
CA ASP A 408 -24.56 12.64 -14.19
C ASP A 408 -24.37 14.16 -14.26
N VAL A 409 -24.68 14.87 -13.18
CA VAL A 409 -24.45 16.32 -13.07
C VAL A 409 -22.95 16.57 -13.02
N ILE A 410 -22.22 15.81 -12.21
CA ILE A 410 -20.76 15.89 -12.09
C ILE A 410 -20.10 15.63 -13.44
N TRP A 411 -20.52 14.60 -14.17
CA TRP A 411 -19.97 14.29 -15.48
C TRP A 411 -20.21 15.38 -16.52
N THR A 412 -21.40 16.00 -16.50
CA THR A 412 -21.69 17.15 -17.37
C THR A 412 -20.75 18.32 -17.07
N ALA A 413 -20.57 18.65 -15.79
CA ALA A 413 -19.71 19.77 -15.37
C ALA A 413 -18.24 19.53 -15.70
N VAL A 414 -17.74 18.33 -15.39
CA VAL A 414 -16.34 17.91 -15.60
C VAL A 414 -15.98 17.89 -17.08
N ASN A 415 -16.88 17.41 -17.96
CA ASN A 415 -16.63 17.41 -19.40
C ASN A 415 -16.55 18.83 -20.01
N ALA A 416 -17.19 19.82 -19.37
CA ALA A 416 -17.13 21.22 -19.79
C ALA A 416 -15.92 21.98 -19.22
N SER A 417 -15.13 21.37 -18.34
CA SER A 417 -14.17 22.03 -17.44
C SER A 417 -12.74 21.50 -17.57
N GLU A 418 -12.34 21.12 -18.79
CA GLU A 418 -11.01 20.57 -19.08
C GLU A 418 -9.93 21.65 -19.05
N LEU A 419 -8.90 21.43 -18.23
CA LEU A 419 -7.69 22.25 -18.24
C LEU A 419 -6.65 21.71 -19.22
N PHE A 420 -6.32 20.42 -19.08
CA PHE A 420 -5.35 19.76 -19.93
C PHE A 420 -5.57 18.25 -19.94
N THR A 421 -5.42 17.61 -21.09
CA THR A 421 -5.47 16.15 -21.24
C THR A 421 -4.10 15.59 -21.56
N PHE A 422 -3.65 14.66 -20.73
CA PHE A 422 -2.51 13.82 -21.03
C PHE A 422 -2.98 12.53 -21.66
N ARG A 423 -2.48 12.24 -22.86
CA ARG A 423 -2.69 10.98 -23.56
C ARG A 423 -1.38 10.24 -23.64
N GLN A 424 -1.36 8.99 -23.23
CA GLN A 424 -0.15 8.19 -23.30
C GLN A 424 -0.44 6.80 -23.85
N ASN A 425 0.31 6.45 -24.89
CA ASN A 425 0.23 5.17 -25.59
C ASN A 425 1.35 4.19 -25.17
N ALA A 426 2.29 4.64 -24.33
CA ALA A 426 3.45 3.87 -23.87
C ALA A 426 3.85 4.26 -22.44
N THR A 427 4.16 3.29 -21.60
CA THR A 427 4.49 3.48 -20.16
C THR A 427 5.97 3.86 -19.95
N GLY A 428 6.31 4.31 -18.74
CA GLY A 428 7.71 4.41 -18.28
C GLY A 428 8.28 5.82 -18.09
N ASN A 429 7.61 6.86 -18.61
CA ASN A 429 7.95 8.24 -18.29
C ASN A 429 6.98 8.79 -17.23
N CYS A 430 7.53 9.59 -16.34
CA CYS A 430 6.77 10.33 -15.36
C CYS A 430 6.54 11.76 -15.84
N ILE A 431 5.47 12.38 -15.34
CA ILE A 431 5.11 13.75 -15.66
C ILE A 431 4.97 14.54 -14.36
N MET A 432 5.71 15.64 -14.28
CA MET A 432 5.55 16.67 -13.25
C MET A 432 4.63 17.75 -13.82
N PHE A 433 3.67 18.23 -13.05
CA PHE A 433 2.80 19.33 -13.47
C PHE A 433 2.69 20.41 -12.40
N ARG A 434 2.51 21.65 -12.86
CA ARG A 434 2.28 22.83 -12.02
C ARG A 434 1.20 23.71 -12.62
N LEU A 435 0.19 24.02 -11.81
CA LEU A 435 -0.72 25.14 -11.97
C LEU A 435 -0.25 26.28 -11.06
N ASP A 436 -0.03 27.47 -11.59
CA ASP A 436 0.42 28.63 -10.80
C ASP A 436 -0.27 29.92 -11.26
N THR A 437 -0.92 30.63 -10.34
CA THR A 437 -1.66 31.87 -10.61
C THR A 437 -0.91 33.17 -10.29
N THR A 438 0.35 33.14 -9.84
CA THR A 438 1.09 34.30 -9.28
C THR A 438 1.46 35.42 -10.26
N LYS A 439 1.86 35.13 -11.50
CA LYS A 439 2.37 36.16 -12.44
C LYS A 439 1.74 36.17 -13.82
N GLN A 440 1.49 35.01 -14.42
CA GLN A 440 0.95 34.91 -15.79
C GLN A 440 -0.26 33.98 -15.92
N LYS A 441 -0.74 33.39 -14.80
CA LYS A 441 -1.69 32.27 -14.78
C LYS A 441 -1.29 31.20 -15.81
N SER A 442 -0.47 30.25 -15.38
CA SER A 442 0.09 29.23 -16.28
C SER A 442 -0.19 27.83 -15.78
N PHE A 443 -0.46 26.93 -16.71
CA PHE A 443 -0.32 25.49 -16.50
C PHE A 443 0.92 25.01 -17.25
N GLN A 444 1.77 24.26 -16.58
CA GLN A 444 3.04 23.76 -17.11
C GLN A 444 3.22 22.29 -16.74
N ALA A 445 3.88 21.54 -17.61
CA ALA A 445 4.21 20.15 -17.35
C ALA A 445 5.54 19.75 -18.01
N TRP A 446 6.23 18.83 -17.36
CA TRP A 446 7.54 18.31 -17.75
C TRP A 446 7.51 16.79 -17.76
N ARG A 447 8.14 16.20 -18.77
CA ARG A 447 8.35 14.77 -18.89
C ARG A 447 9.78 14.42 -18.53
N LEU A 448 9.96 13.38 -17.72
CA LEU A 448 11.27 12.93 -17.25
C LEU A 448 11.23 11.42 -16.89
N PRO A 449 12.38 10.75 -16.84
CA PRO A 449 12.48 9.39 -16.31
C PRO A 449 11.95 9.31 -14.87
N CYS A 450 11.21 8.25 -14.55
CA CYS A 450 10.69 8.09 -13.18
C CYS A 450 11.79 7.91 -12.12
N SER A 451 12.98 7.45 -12.50
CA SER A 451 14.15 7.34 -11.63
C SER A 451 14.69 8.69 -11.13
N GLU A 452 14.38 9.78 -11.84
CA GLU A 452 14.76 11.14 -11.43
C GLU A 452 13.81 11.71 -10.35
N LEU A 453 12.66 11.07 -10.12
CA LEU A 453 11.69 11.45 -9.10
C LEU A 453 12.08 11.00 -7.70
N LYS A 454 13.28 11.40 -7.24
CA LYS A 454 13.69 11.11 -5.86
C LYS A 454 12.76 11.81 -4.87
N VAL A 455 12.43 11.10 -3.79
CA VAL A 455 11.64 11.62 -2.68
C VAL A 455 12.39 12.78 -2.02
N GLY A 456 11.68 13.83 -1.64
CA GLY A 456 12.24 14.98 -0.91
C GLY A 456 12.96 16.02 -1.77
N LEU A 457 13.21 15.77 -3.06
CA LEU A 457 13.74 16.82 -3.96
C LEU A 457 12.68 17.89 -4.23
N PRO A 458 13.05 19.20 -4.16
CA PRO A 458 12.17 20.30 -4.54
C PRO A 458 11.69 20.18 -5.98
N PHE A 459 10.45 20.65 -6.24
CA PHE A 459 9.85 20.60 -7.58
C PHE A 459 10.76 21.20 -8.66
N ASN A 460 11.35 22.37 -8.37
CA ASN A 460 12.15 23.11 -9.35
C ASN A 460 13.40 22.33 -9.77
N ASP A 461 14.10 21.74 -8.81
CA ASP A 461 15.31 20.96 -9.04
C ASP A 461 15.03 19.71 -9.89
N ILE A 462 13.85 19.10 -9.71
CA ILE A 462 13.44 17.93 -10.50
C ILE A 462 13.20 18.32 -11.97
N VAL A 463 12.51 19.44 -12.21
CA VAL A 463 12.12 19.81 -13.58
C VAL A 463 13.24 20.40 -14.41
N GLU A 464 14.38 20.77 -13.81
CA GLU A 464 15.57 21.26 -14.52
C GLU A 464 16.09 20.27 -15.57
N ASN A 465 16.00 18.96 -15.29
CA ASN A 465 16.41 17.90 -16.21
C ASN A 465 15.26 17.39 -17.10
N GLY A 466 14.04 17.90 -16.89
CA GLY A 466 12.84 17.46 -17.59
C GLY A 466 12.63 18.16 -18.93
N VAL A 467 12.02 17.45 -19.88
CA VAL A 467 11.58 18.02 -21.14
C VAL A 467 10.22 18.69 -20.92
N GLN A 468 10.15 20.01 -21.05
CA GLN A 468 8.88 20.73 -20.94
C GLN A 468 7.93 20.33 -22.08
N VAL A 469 6.78 19.76 -21.72
CA VAL A 469 5.75 19.30 -22.68
C VAL A 469 4.57 20.26 -22.80
N VAL A 470 4.41 21.17 -21.84
CA VAL A 470 3.45 22.28 -21.91
C VAL A 470 4.20 23.59 -21.65
N PRO A 471 4.41 24.43 -22.68
CA PRO A 471 5.16 25.68 -22.54
C PRO A 471 4.33 26.76 -21.84
N HIS A 472 5.03 27.78 -21.31
CA HIS A 472 4.47 28.87 -20.50
C HIS A 472 3.34 29.70 -21.16
N LYS A 473 3.13 29.58 -22.49
CA LYS A 473 2.32 30.51 -23.29
C LYS A 473 0.81 30.28 -23.28
N ASN A 474 0.29 29.25 -22.61
CA ASN A 474 -1.16 29.06 -22.53
C ASN A 474 -1.73 29.96 -21.43
N ARG A 475 -2.52 30.97 -21.82
CA ARG A 475 -3.25 31.84 -20.91
C ARG A 475 -4.32 31.00 -20.22
N LEU A 476 -4.05 30.58 -18.99
CA LEU A 476 -4.97 29.80 -18.18
C LEU A 476 -6.22 30.63 -17.88
N VAL A 477 -7.39 30.13 -18.30
CA VAL A 477 -8.68 30.70 -17.92
C VAL A 477 -9.22 29.87 -16.77
N LEU A 478 -9.34 30.50 -15.60
CA LEU A 478 -10.01 29.90 -14.44
C LEU A 478 -11.43 30.45 -14.34
N PRO A 479 -12.37 29.68 -13.74
CA PRO A 479 -13.69 30.18 -13.40
C PRO A 479 -13.62 31.47 -12.57
N ALA A 480 -14.56 32.39 -12.82
CA ALA A 480 -14.66 33.63 -12.06
C ALA A 480 -15.21 33.41 -10.64
N GLY A 481 -16.04 32.38 -10.46
CA GLY A 481 -16.59 31.96 -9.18
C GLY A 481 -15.78 30.83 -8.52
N PRO A 482 -16.26 30.30 -7.38
CA PRO A 482 -15.66 29.14 -6.75
C PRO A 482 -15.65 27.93 -7.68
N PHE A 483 -14.59 27.14 -7.61
CA PHE A 483 -14.42 25.95 -8.43
C PHE A 483 -13.75 24.82 -7.66
N MET A 484 -13.85 23.62 -8.23
CA MET A 484 -13.17 22.42 -7.73
C MET A 484 -12.02 22.05 -8.67
N ILE A 485 -10.97 21.43 -8.15
CA ILE A 485 -9.89 20.86 -8.96
C ILE A 485 -9.94 19.36 -8.85
N GLY A 486 -9.61 18.67 -9.94
CA GLY A 486 -9.47 17.23 -9.88
C GLY A 486 -8.95 16.63 -11.16
N PHE A 487 -9.24 15.35 -11.31
CA PHE A 487 -8.73 14.50 -12.37
C PHE A 487 -9.83 13.64 -12.96
N VAL A 488 -9.73 13.37 -14.26
CA VAL A 488 -10.56 12.38 -14.96
C VAL A 488 -9.64 11.36 -15.59
N SER A 489 -9.77 10.12 -15.20
CA SER A 489 -9.03 9.00 -15.79
C SER A 489 -9.97 8.16 -16.65
N SER A 490 -9.51 7.75 -17.82
CA SER A 490 -10.22 6.82 -18.70
C SER A 490 -9.26 6.09 -19.62
N GLY A 491 -9.49 4.80 -19.85
CA GLY A 491 -8.72 3.99 -20.79
C GLY A 491 -8.42 2.60 -20.23
N ASP A 492 -7.58 1.86 -20.93
CA ASP A 492 -7.38 0.42 -20.66
C ASP A 492 -6.18 0.11 -19.75
N ASN A 493 -5.34 1.11 -19.49
CA ASN A 493 -4.24 1.04 -18.51
C ASN A 493 -4.66 1.68 -17.18
N HIS A 494 -3.69 1.98 -16.32
CA HIS A 494 -3.87 2.72 -15.08
C HIS A 494 -3.08 4.02 -15.12
N ALA A 495 -3.49 4.96 -14.27
CA ALA A 495 -2.75 6.16 -13.97
C ALA A 495 -2.62 6.32 -12.46
N VAL A 496 -1.52 6.92 -12.02
CA VAL A 496 -1.36 7.33 -10.62
C VAL A 496 -0.97 8.80 -10.60
N VAL A 497 -1.56 9.54 -9.66
CA VAL A 497 -1.19 10.91 -9.30
C VAL A 497 -0.70 10.87 -7.86
N HIS A 498 0.48 11.41 -7.59
CA HIS A 498 1.06 11.42 -6.25
C HIS A 498 1.89 12.68 -5.97
N ASP A 499 2.31 12.85 -4.73
CA ASP A 499 3.00 14.05 -4.22
C ASP A 499 2.21 15.32 -4.54
N LEU A 500 0.88 15.24 -4.39
CA LEU A 500 -0.01 16.33 -4.75
C LEU A 500 0.02 17.41 -3.66
N ILE A 501 0.27 18.65 -4.07
CA ILE A 501 0.32 19.81 -3.20
C ILE A 501 -0.68 20.83 -3.74
N ILE A 502 -1.64 21.23 -2.92
CA ILE A 502 -2.62 22.28 -3.23
C ILE A 502 -2.45 23.39 -2.19
N SER A 503 -2.06 24.59 -2.63
CA SER A 503 -1.87 25.77 -1.78
C SER A 503 -2.67 26.95 -2.33
N ASP A 504 -3.59 27.47 -1.53
CA ASP A 504 -4.44 28.63 -1.83
C ASP A 504 -4.24 29.74 -0.78
N LYS A 505 -3.05 30.36 -0.78
CA LYS A 505 -2.70 31.38 0.22
C LYS A 505 -3.09 32.78 -0.25
N LYS A 506 -3.55 33.61 0.69
CA LYS A 506 -3.72 35.05 0.49
C LYS A 506 -2.34 35.71 0.51
N GLU A 507 -2.07 36.60 -0.44
CA GLU A 507 -0.82 37.36 -0.47
C GLU A 507 -0.75 38.23 0.79
N VAL A 508 0.23 37.96 1.66
CA VAL A 508 0.47 38.82 2.83
C VAL A 508 1.21 40.04 2.33
N SER A 509 0.50 41.15 2.13
CA SER A 509 1.13 42.44 1.85
C SER A 509 2.04 42.80 3.02
N SER A 510 3.37 42.70 2.83
CA SER A 510 4.35 43.29 3.74
C SER A 510 4.36 44.81 3.58
N SER A 511 3.27 45.47 3.96
CA SER A 511 3.28 46.92 4.19
C SER A 511 3.81 47.20 5.59
N GLY A 512 5.13 47.08 5.76
CA GLY A 512 5.87 47.51 6.94
C GLY A 512 7.03 48.35 6.45
N THR A 513 6.78 49.66 6.32
CA THR A 513 7.72 50.70 5.92
C THR A 513 9.10 50.52 6.54
N SER A 514 10.11 50.50 5.68
CA SER A 514 11.48 50.83 6.01
C SER A 514 11.53 52.23 6.63
N LEU A 515 11.97 52.31 7.89
CA LEU A 515 12.63 53.50 8.41
C LEU A 515 14.08 53.10 8.65
N MET A 516 14.93 53.49 7.71
CA MET A 516 16.37 53.56 7.92
C MET A 516 16.64 54.58 9.02
N SER A 517 17.39 54.17 10.05
CA SER A 517 18.31 55.07 10.74
C SER A 517 19.65 54.34 10.90
N ASN A 518 20.59 54.68 10.02
CA ASN A 518 22.01 54.46 10.25
C ASN A 518 22.47 55.35 11.41
N THR A 519 23.15 54.77 12.40
CA THR A 519 24.47 55.24 12.83
C THR A 519 25.20 54.12 13.61
N PRO A 520 26.49 53.91 13.37
CA PRO A 520 27.36 53.04 14.15
C PRO A 520 28.04 53.82 15.29
N LEU A 521 28.34 53.18 16.42
CA LEU A 521 29.54 53.36 17.27
C LEU A 521 29.30 52.80 18.69
N GLY A 522 30.30 52.09 19.23
CA GLY A 522 30.70 52.29 20.64
C GLY A 522 30.51 51.14 21.63
N LEU A 523 31.48 50.22 21.66
CA LEU A 523 32.26 49.76 22.83
C LEU A 523 31.64 49.76 24.25
N LEU A 524 31.78 48.59 24.90
CA LEU A 524 32.13 48.31 26.32
C LEU A 524 31.29 48.91 27.46
N SER A 525 30.72 48.02 28.29
CA SER A 525 30.91 47.94 29.77
C SER A 525 30.06 46.79 30.35
N ILE A 526 30.66 45.69 30.85
CA ILE A 526 31.02 45.40 32.26
C ILE A 526 29.80 45.12 33.17
N LEU A 527 29.61 43.82 33.48
CA LEU A 527 29.63 43.17 34.81
C LEU A 527 28.74 43.68 35.98
N PHE A 528 28.20 42.70 36.74
CA PHE A 528 27.53 42.74 38.06
C PHE A 528 26.05 43.22 38.04
N MET A 529 25.08 42.63 38.75
CA MET A 529 25.11 41.91 40.04
C MET A 529 23.94 40.89 40.14
N LEU A 530 24.20 39.79 40.82
CA LEU A 530 23.23 38.89 41.47
C LEU A 530 22.73 39.49 42.80
N LEU A 531 21.51 39.11 43.20
CA LEU A 531 20.83 39.27 44.51
C LEU A 531 20.27 40.70 44.76
N VAL A 532 19.09 40.91 45.37
CA VAL A 532 18.50 40.27 46.56
C VAL A 532 16.97 40.50 46.64
N PHE A 533 16.28 39.61 47.39
CA PHE A 533 14.92 39.66 47.99
C PHE A 533 13.71 39.44 47.04
N MET A 534 12.79 38.49 47.26
CA MET A 534 12.40 37.67 48.43
C MET A 534 12.15 36.21 48.05
#